data_AF-A0A524LDX4-F1
#
_entry.id   AF-A0A524LDX4-F1
#
_cell.length_a   1.000
_cell.length_b   1.000
_cell.length_c   1.000
_cell.angle_alpha   90.00
_cell.angle_beta   90.00
_cell.angle_gamma   90.00
#
_symmetry.space_group_name_H-M   'P 1'
#
loop_
_entity.id
_entity.type
_entity.pdbx_description
1 polymer ?
#
loop_
_entity_poly.entity_id
_entity_poly.type
_entity_poly.pdbx_seq_one_letter_code
_entity_poly.pdbx_strand_id
1 'polypeptide(L)'
;MTRLGAAPLVADTSVLASEVEWAIRALGAVTLEDLLYRRLRTAWYVPTARESAVLPAAERMAALLGWSAARRQSEISGVRARLASELGFLAE
;
A
#
# COMPACT_ATOMS: atom_id res chain seq x y z
N MET A 1 20.02 -4.98 -18.53
CA MET A 1 19.73 -4.22 -17.28
C MET A 1 18.23 -4.27 -17.03
N THR A 2 17.77 -5.19 -16.18
CA THR A 2 16.37 -5.21 -15.73
C THR A 2 16.15 -3.94 -14.90
N ARG A 3 15.27 -3.02 -15.35
CA ARG A 3 14.92 -1.82 -14.57
C ARG A 3 14.32 -2.30 -13.24
N LEU A 4 15.09 -2.16 -12.15
CA LEU A 4 14.72 -2.57 -10.78
C LEU A 4 13.41 -1.93 -10.24
N GLY A 5 12.80 -1.00 -10.97
CA GLY A 5 11.55 -0.33 -10.58
C GLY A 5 10.33 -0.59 -11.48
N ALA A 6 10.40 -1.46 -12.50
CA ALA A 6 9.27 -1.65 -13.42
C ALA A 6 8.25 -2.69 -12.95
N ALA A 7 8.54 -3.43 -11.88
CA ALA A 7 7.61 -4.45 -11.38
C ALA A 7 6.38 -3.77 -10.73
N PRO A 8 5.16 -4.11 -11.18
CA PRO A 8 3.96 -3.57 -10.56
C PRO A 8 3.81 -4.15 -9.13
N LEU A 9 3.28 -3.34 -8.22
CA LEU A 9 2.94 -3.74 -6.85
C LEU A 9 1.74 -4.70 -6.84
N VAL A 10 0.79 -4.46 -7.73
CA VAL A 10 -0.36 -5.31 -8.04
C VAL A 10 -0.37 -5.53 -9.55
N ALA A 11 -0.50 -6.77 -9.99
CA ALA A 11 -0.57 -7.11 -11.42
C ALA A 11 -1.59 -6.22 -12.16
N ASP A 12 -1.25 -5.83 -13.40
CA ASP A 12 -2.10 -5.01 -14.27
C ASP A 12 -2.47 -3.63 -13.72
N THR A 13 -1.68 -3.10 -12.78
CA THR A 13 -1.82 -1.72 -12.29
C THR A 13 -0.56 -0.90 -12.57
N SER A 14 -0.70 0.42 -12.63
CA SER A 14 0.42 1.35 -12.81
C SER A 14 1.20 1.60 -11.52
N VAL A 15 0.76 1.05 -10.38
CA VAL A 15 1.41 1.22 -9.08
C VAL A 15 2.64 0.35 -9.07
N LEU A 16 3.81 0.93 -8.91
CA LEU A 16 5.07 0.21 -8.97
C LEU A 16 5.53 -0.20 -7.58
N ALA A 17 6.14 -1.38 -7.47
CA ALA A 17 6.71 -1.81 -6.21
C ALA A 17 7.71 -0.75 -5.70
N SER A 18 8.59 -0.23 -6.55
CA SER A 18 9.60 0.78 -6.20
C SER A 18 9.05 2.07 -5.61
N GLU A 19 7.81 2.45 -5.91
CA GLU A 19 7.18 3.64 -5.32
C GLU A 19 6.99 3.48 -3.81
N VAL A 20 6.82 2.24 -3.30
CA VAL A 20 6.80 1.95 -1.86
C VAL A 20 8.13 2.29 -1.20
N GLU A 21 9.23 1.90 -1.84
CA GLU A 21 10.58 2.12 -1.32
C GLU A 21 10.95 3.60 -1.38
N TRP A 22 10.59 4.27 -2.47
CA TRP A 22 10.75 5.72 -2.60
C TRP A 22 9.92 6.47 -1.55
N ALA A 23 8.66 6.09 -1.33
CA ALA A 23 7.80 6.69 -0.31
C ALA A 23 8.39 6.55 1.10
N ILE A 24 9.00 5.41 1.43
CA ILE A 24 9.68 5.23 2.72
C ILE A 24 10.95 6.10 2.80
N ARG A 25 11.85 5.97 1.83
CA ARG A 25 13.20 6.54 1.91
C ARG A 25 13.25 8.05 1.65
N ALA A 26 12.43 8.54 0.73
CA ALA A 26 12.43 9.94 0.30
C ALA A 26 11.29 10.75 0.93
N LEU A 27 10.14 10.12 1.21
CA LEU A 27 8.95 10.81 1.74
C LEU A 27 8.60 10.47 3.19
N GLY A 28 9.39 9.61 3.85
CA GLY A 28 9.24 9.29 5.28
C GLY A 28 7.98 8.50 5.62
N ALA A 29 7.44 7.71 4.69
CA ALA A 29 6.26 6.88 4.98
C ALA A 29 6.60 5.76 5.96
N VAL A 30 5.94 5.76 7.13
CA VAL A 30 6.17 4.79 8.22
C VAL A 30 4.91 4.05 8.68
N THR A 31 3.76 4.33 8.07
CA THR A 31 2.50 3.59 8.26
C THR A 31 1.90 3.22 6.91
N LEU A 32 1.14 2.12 6.88
CA LEU A 32 0.48 1.66 5.66
C LEU A 32 -0.60 2.65 5.21
N GLU A 33 -1.25 3.31 6.15
CA GLU A 33 -2.19 4.40 5.86
C GLU A 33 -1.48 5.57 5.16
N ASP A 34 -0.35 6.07 5.68
CA ASP A 34 0.39 7.18 5.04
C ASP A 34 0.74 6.84 3.59
N LEU A 35 1.22 5.62 3.38
CA LEU A 35 1.59 5.13 2.06
C LEU A 35 0.39 5.13 1.09
N LEU A 36 -0.69 4.42 1.44
CA LEU A 36 -1.80 4.17 0.51
C LEU A 36 -2.75 5.37 0.34
N TYR A 37 -2.91 6.18 1.38
CA TYR A 37 -3.83 7.34 1.35
C TYR A 37 -3.15 8.63 0.95
N ARG A 38 -1.85 8.82 1.23
CA ARG A 38 -1.17 10.11 1.04
C ARG A 38 -0.06 10.08 0.00
N ARG A 39 0.81 9.05 0.00
CA ARG A 39 1.97 8.99 -0.93
C ARG A 39 1.59 8.44 -2.29
N LEU A 40 0.99 7.25 -2.30
CA LEU A 40 0.57 6.58 -3.53
C LEU A 40 -0.87 6.96 -3.91
N ARG A 41 -1.68 7.33 -2.92
CA ARG A 41 -3.11 7.68 -3.07
C ARG A 41 -3.92 6.61 -3.81
N THR A 42 -3.46 5.35 -3.75
CA THR A 42 -4.08 4.19 -4.38
C THR A 42 -5.45 3.89 -3.80
N ALA A 43 -5.68 4.25 -2.53
CA ALA A 43 -7.00 4.18 -1.90
C ALA A 43 -8.08 4.90 -2.73
N TRP A 44 -7.71 6.00 -3.40
CA TRP A 44 -8.65 6.90 -4.07
C TRP A 44 -8.59 6.84 -5.59
N TYR A 45 -7.39 6.88 -6.17
CA TYR A 45 -7.22 7.12 -7.60
C TYR A 45 -6.97 5.86 -8.43
N VAL A 46 -6.81 4.70 -7.79
CA VAL A 46 -6.58 3.43 -8.50
C VAL A 46 -7.55 2.37 -7.98
N PRO A 47 -8.84 2.41 -8.36
CA PRO A 47 -9.85 1.48 -7.85
C PRO A 47 -9.49 0.01 -8.02
N THR A 48 -8.82 -0.36 -9.12
CA THR A 48 -8.35 -1.73 -9.39
C THR A 48 -7.23 -2.20 -8.46
N ALA A 49 -6.47 -1.26 -7.88
CA ALA A 49 -5.39 -1.54 -6.94
C ALA A 49 -5.80 -1.32 -5.47
N ARG A 50 -6.93 -0.67 -5.20
CA ARG A 50 -7.30 -0.15 -3.88
C ARG A 50 -7.17 -1.18 -2.76
N GLU A 51 -7.90 -2.29 -2.88
CA GLU A 51 -7.90 -3.37 -1.88
C GLU A 51 -6.72 -4.33 -2.08
N SER A 52 -6.42 -4.63 -3.35
CA SER A 52 -5.39 -5.59 -3.75
C SER A 52 -3.97 -5.11 -3.40
N ALA A 53 -3.74 -3.80 -3.26
CA ALA A 53 -2.45 -3.24 -2.87
C ALA A 53 -2.16 -3.34 -1.37
N VAL A 54 -3.18 -3.52 -0.51
CA VAL A 54 -3.01 -3.46 0.96
C VAL A 54 -1.98 -4.49 1.45
N LEU A 55 -2.13 -5.75 1.04
CA LEU A 55 -1.23 -6.83 1.45
C LEU A 55 0.20 -6.66 0.88
N PRO A 56 0.42 -6.54 -0.45
CA PRO A 56 1.77 -6.43 -0.99
C PRO A 56 2.50 -5.17 -0.53
N ALA A 57 1.78 -4.05 -0.32
CA ALA A 57 2.36 -2.85 0.28
C ALA A 57 2.82 -3.12 1.71
N ALA A 58 1.98 -3.73 2.55
CA ALA A 58 2.32 -4.04 3.93
C ALA A 58 3.50 -5.00 4.05
N GLU A 59 3.58 -6.03 3.20
CA GLU A 59 4.72 -6.96 3.15
C GLU A 59 6.02 -6.22 2.80
N ARG A 60 5.98 -5.33 1.80
CA ARG A 60 7.17 -4.58 1.37
C ARG A 60 7.59 -3.54 2.40
N MET A 61 6.64 -2.86 3.06
CA MET A 61 6.92 -1.96 4.18
C MET A 61 7.52 -2.73 5.36
N ALA A 62 6.96 -3.90 5.71
CA ALA A 62 7.46 -4.72 6.81
C ALA A 62 8.91 -5.16 6.59
N ALA A 63 9.24 -5.60 5.37
CA ALA A 63 10.61 -5.97 4.99
C ALA A 63 11.59 -4.78 5.05
N LEU A 64 11.16 -3.58 4.67
CA LEU A 64 12.01 -2.38 4.62
C LEU A 64 12.16 -1.68 5.99
N LEU A 65 11.12 -1.71 6.83
CA LEU A 65 11.06 -1.00 8.11
C LEU A 65 11.28 -1.92 9.32
N GLY A 66 11.44 -3.23 9.11
CA GLY A 66 11.64 -4.21 10.18
C GLY A 66 10.39 -4.40 11.06
N TRP A 67 9.19 -4.38 10.47
CA TRP A 67 7.97 -4.62 11.24
C TRP A 67 7.84 -6.07 11.69
N SER A 68 7.35 -6.27 12.92
CA SER A 68 6.91 -7.59 13.36
C SER A 68 5.65 -8.03 12.60
N ALA A 69 5.38 -9.33 12.61
CA ALA A 69 4.13 -9.88 12.05
C ALA A 69 2.88 -9.24 12.70
N ALA A 70 2.92 -8.99 14.01
CA ALA A 70 1.84 -8.34 14.74
C ALA A 70 1.59 -6.90 14.26
N ARG A 71 2.66 -6.10 14.07
CA ARG A 71 2.54 -4.75 13.53
C ARG A 71 2.02 -4.76 12.10
N ARG A 72 2.56 -5.61 11.22
CA ARG A 72 2.09 -5.77 9.84
C ARG A 72 0.60 -6.09 9.81
N GLN A 73 0.15 -7.03 10.63
CA GLN A 73 -1.27 -7.38 10.71
C GLN A 73 -2.15 -6.23 11.21
N SER A 74 -1.69 -5.48 12.22
CA SER A 74 -2.39 -4.30 12.73
C SER A 74 -2.56 -3.22 11.65
N GLU A 75 -1.52 -2.94 10.87
CA GLU A 75 -1.53 -1.96 9.77
C GLU A 75 -2.51 -2.38 8.67
N ILE A 76 -2.48 -3.66 8.27
CA ILE A 76 -3.42 -4.24 7.29
C ILE A 76 -4.86 -4.11 7.78
N SER A 77 -5.13 -4.52 9.01
CA SER A 77 -6.49 -4.47 9.59
C SER A 77 -7.00 -3.03 9.68
N GLY A 78 -6.14 -2.08 10.10
CA GLY A 78 -6.50 -0.66 10.19
C GLY A 78 -6.90 -0.07 8.83
N VAL A 79 -6.08 -0.30 7.80
CA VAL A 79 -6.39 0.19 6.45
C VAL A 79 -7.65 -0.44 5.87
N ARG A 80 -7.85 -1.76 6.04
CA ARG A 80 -9.07 -2.44 5.57
C ARG A 80 -10.32 -1.95 6.27
N ALA A 81 -10.27 -1.77 7.59
CA ALA A 81 -11.40 -1.23 8.35
C ALA A 81 -11.76 0.19 7.88
N ARG A 82 -10.75 1.01 7.61
CA ARG A 82 -10.94 2.35 7.07
C ARG A 82 -11.57 2.33 5.67
N LEU A 83 -11.04 1.54 4.74
CA LEU A 83 -11.61 1.37 3.39
C LEU A 83 -13.06 0.91 3.45
N ALA A 84 -13.37 -0.10 4.26
CA ALA A 84 -14.73 -0.60 4.45
C ALA A 84 -15.68 0.47 5.00
N SER A 85 -15.22 1.28 5.96
CA SER A 85 -16.02 2.38 6.52
C SER A 85 -16.26 3.50 5.49
N GLU A 86 -15.24 3.88 4.74
CA GLU A 86 -15.31 5.00 3.80
C GLU A 86 -16.00 4.62 2.49
N LEU A 87 -16.03 3.33 2.13
CA LEU A 87 -16.59 2.81 0.88
C LEU A 87 -17.81 1.92 1.09
N GLY A 88 -18.38 1.89 2.29
CA GLY A 88 -19.58 1.11 2.59
C GLY A 88 -20.75 1.40 1.63
N PHE A 89 -20.82 2.63 1.11
CA PHE A 89 -21.82 3.05 0.13
C PHE A 89 -21.68 2.38 -1.24
N LEU A 90 -20.55 1.74 -1.57
CA LEU A 90 -20.39 0.98 -2.82
C LEU A 90 -21.00 -0.42 -2.76
N ALA A 91 -21.39 -0.88 -1.56
CA ALA A 91 -22.02 -2.18 -1.35
C ALA A 91 -23.56 -2.10 -1.36
N GLU A 92 -24.13 -0.90 -1.47
CA GLU A 92 -25.57 -0.63 -1.64
C GLU A 92 -25.96 -0.66 -3.13
#